data_AF-A0A9X0AZP3-F1
#
_entry.id   AF-A0A9X0AZP3-F1
#
_cell.length_a   1.000
_cell.length_b   1.000
_cell.length_c   1.000
_cell.angle_alpha   90.00
_cell.angle_beta   90.00
_cell.angle_gamma   90.00
#
_symmetry.space_group_name_H-M   'P 1'
#
loop_
_entity.id
_entity.type
_entity.pdbx_description
1 polymer ?
#
loop_
_entity_poly.entity_id
_entity_poly.type
_entity_poly.pdbx_seq_one_letter_code
_entity_poly.pdbx_strand_id
1 'polypeptide(L)'
;MKPVFTPIPHLKRILKRPAIRQITVFGITATSCLFIIFHSKFLPFPYMRNKANAAAVAIPEPPGIRKRNQKCHSDGDGDIYGLGVRIGLYLQWAAGFILRNLGSWERVSRVRTASNILCSSLVVAEVIEIVSGTALSIDYLLSYYLTIALFYAESYNLVYERPDQKDTLVYKLYPDLPLVFQNLYFAAYTLFGVWFWISGIHRTMEASCPEQAAIVFTFDLHDSRWIHAAAAISLLSGLLFFLFFAIHLQELAHKGLVHKHILEPLVWLDGISGSTDHMHRRIPIDFIGNKEHRSLATAVFDCFHYTMIYLTGPLIAITSVERMISVNNLVTPGISGSSGQVIALFTGCVSMGLAI
;
A
#
# COMPACT_ATOMS: atom_id res chain seq x y z
N MET A 1 42.29 5.86 15.86
CA MET A 1 41.96 4.44 16.12
C MET A 1 40.66 4.12 15.39
N LYS A 2 40.69 3.17 14.44
CA LYS A 2 39.46 2.68 13.77
C LYS A 2 38.88 1.52 14.60
N PRO A 3 37.59 1.51 14.93
CA PRO A 3 36.99 0.37 15.61
C PRO A 3 36.95 -0.83 14.67
N VAL A 4 37.58 -1.92 15.09
CA VAL A 4 37.53 -3.23 14.41
C VAL A 4 36.28 -3.93 14.89
N PHE A 5 35.20 -3.88 14.09
CA PHE A 5 34.03 -4.71 14.31
C PHE A 5 34.31 -6.12 13.78
N THR A 6 34.44 -7.09 14.68
CA THR A 6 34.52 -8.52 14.35
C THR A 6 33.11 -9.06 14.08
N PRO A 7 32.82 -9.58 12.88
CA PRO A 7 31.49 -10.11 12.56
C PRO A 7 31.22 -11.44 13.28
N ILE A 8 30.05 -11.55 13.90
CA ILE A 8 29.57 -12.75 14.60
C ILE A 8 29.34 -13.90 13.58
N PRO A 9 30.06 -15.04 13.67
CA PRO A 9 30.06 -16.08 12.64
C PRO A 9 28.76 -16.91 12.56
N HIS A 10 27.91 -16.90 13.59
CA HIS A 10 26.69 -17.73 13.63
C HIS A 10 25.55 -17.24 12.72
N LEU A 11 25.50 -15.95 12.37
CA LEU A 11 24.41 -15.40 11.53
C LEU A 11 24.53 -15.80 10.05
N LYS A 12 25.73 -16.12 9.56
CA LYS A 12 25.99 -16.48 8.16
C LYS A 12 25.38 -17.83 7.73
N ARG A 13 25.11 -18.75 8.67
CA ARG A 13 24.56 -20.08 8.35
C ARG A 13 23.05 -20.08 8.13
N ILE A 14 22.33 -19.11 8.70
CA ILE A 14 20.86 -19.04 8.61
C ILE A 14 20.42 -18.45 7.25
N LEU A 15 21.22 -17.53 6.68
CA LEU A 15 20.87 -16.80 5.46
C LEU A 15 21.22 -17.51 4.14
N LYS A 16 21.96 -18.63 4.18
CA LYS A 16 22.31 -19.39 2.97
C LYS A 16 21.24 -20.40 2.54
N ARG A 17 20.11 -20.50 3.24
CA ARG A 17 19.09 -21.50 2.91
C ARG A 17 18.15 -20.96 1.81
N PRO A 18 18.00 -21.69 0.68
CA PRO A 18 17.03 -21.34 -0.38
C PRO A 18 15.56 -21.28 0.13
N ALA A 19 15.30 -21.83 1.32
CA ALA A 19 14.01 -21.77 2.00
C ALA A 19 13.49 -20.35 2.27
N ILE A 20 14.37 -19.37 2.56
CA ILE A 20 13.91 -17.99 2.85
C ILE A 20 13.30 -17.34 1.60
N ARG A 21 13.85 -17.59 0.41
CA ARG A 21 13.33 -17.07 -0.86
C ARG A 21 11.98 -17.70 -1.24
N GLN A 22 11.79 -18.99 -0.98
CA GLN A 22 10.49 -19.64 -1.20
C GLN A 22 9.43 -19.16 -0.21
N ILE A 23 9.80 -18.90 1.05
CA ILE A 23 8.89 -18.35 2.06
C ILE A 23 8.39 -16.95 1.65
N THR A 24 9.23 -16.10 1.05
CA THR A 24 8.78 -14.78 0.56
C THR A 24 7.77 -14.91 -0.58
N VAL A 25 8.00 -15.77 -1.57
CA VAL A 25 7.07 -15.96 -2.71
C VAL A 25 5.77 -16.65 -2.28
N PHE A 26 5.84 -17.68 -1.42
CA PHE A 26 4.68 -18.39 -0.90
C PHE A 26 3.87 -17.54 0.08
N GLY A 27 4.52 -16.82 0.99
CA GLY A 27 3.84 -15.94 1.93
C GLY A 27 3.05 -14.81 1.24
N ILE A 28 3.58 -14.29 0.14
CA ILE A 28 2.96 -13.20 -0.65
C ILE A 28 1.83 -13.70 -1.53
N THR A 29 2.03 -14.81 -2.24
CA THR A 29 0.92 -15.43 -2.99
C THR A 29 -0.17 -15.84 -2.01
N ALA A 30 0.19 -16.34 -0.81
CA ALA A 30 -0.77 -16.64 0.24
C ALA A 30 -1.45 -15.39 0.81
N THR A 31 -0.81 -14.22 0.96
CA THR A 31 -1.51 -13.00 1.42
C THR A 31 -2.34 -12.33 0.35
N SER A 32 -1.88 -12.25 -0.90
CA SER A 32 -2.71 -11.80 -2.03
C SER A 32 -3.88 -12.76 -2.26
N CYS A 33 -3.65 -14.08 -2.20
CA CYS A 33 -4.71 -15.07 -2.24
C CYS A 33 -5.53 -15.09 -0.95
N LEU A 34 -5.03 -14.79 0.25
CA LEU A 34 -5.84 -14.67 1.46
C LEU A 34 -6.73 -13.44 1.35
N PHE A 35 -6.24 -12.32 0.81
CA PHE A 35 -7.08 -11.16 0.52
C PHE A 35 -8.23 -11.57 -0.41
N ILE A 36 -7.94 -12.33 -1.47
CA ILE A 36 -8.95 -12.79 -2.46
C ILE A 36 -9.84 -13.95 -1.96
N ILE A 37 -9.29 -14.89 -1.19
CA ILE A 37 -9.96 -16.10 -0.68
C ILE A 37 -10.80 -15.74 0.55
N PHE A 38 -10.29 -14.91 1.45
CA PHE A 38 -11.06 -14.33 2.54
C PHE A 38 -12.21 -13.48 1.97
N HIS A 39 -11.97 -12.75 0.87
CA HIS A 39 -13.06 -12.15 0.10
C HIS A 39 -14.05 -13.16 -0.47
N SER A 40 -13.59 -14.24 -1.10
CA SER A 40 -14.48 -15.24 -1.72
C SER A 40 -15.36 -15.98 -0.72
N LYS A 41 -14.92 -16.16 0.53
CA LYS A 41 -15.71 -16.75 1.61
C LYS A 41 -16.68 -15.77 2.28
N PHE A 42 -16.49 -14.48 2.06
CA PHE A 42 -17.42 -13.41 2.48
C PHE A 42 -18.33 -12.92 1.34
N LEU A 43 -18.30 -13.58 0.17
CA LEU A 43 -19.32 -13.47 -0.88
C LEU A 43 -20.37 -14.59 -0.72
N PRO A 44 -21.64 -14.30 -0.98
CA PRO A 44 -22.62 -14.06 0.07
C PRO A 44 -23.35 -15.35 0.47
N PHE A 45 -23.62 -15.54 1.75
CA PHE A 45 -24.97 -16.01 2.10
C PHE A 45 -25.89 -14.90 1.60
N PRO A 46 -26.93 -15.19 0.79
CA PRO A 46 -27.88 -14.15 0.44
C PRO A 46 -28.32 -13.52 1.76
N TYR A 47 -28.07 -12.21 1.88
CA TYR A 47 -28.75 -11.38 2.85
C TYR A 47 -30.22 -11.39 2.43
N MET A 48 -30.89 -12.52 2.71
CA MET A 48 -32.31 -12.60 2.90
C MET A 48 -32.54 -11.72 4.11
N ARG A 49 -32.77 -10.45 3.81
CA ARG A 49 -33.48 -9.51 4.65
C ARG A 49 -34.81 -10.19 5.01
N ASN A 50 -34.78 -11.04 6.03
CA ASN A 50 -35.98 -11.52 6.70
C ASN A 50 -36.61 -10.29 7.33
N LYS A 51 -37.47 -9.63 6.55
CA LYS A 51 -38.62 -8.91 7.08
C LYS A 51 -39.55 -9.95 7.69
N ALA A 52 -39.14 -10.55 8.80
CA ALA A 52 -39.97 -11.40 9.62
C ALA A 52 -40.22 -10.63 10.93
N ASN A 53 -41.28 -9.85 10.90
CA ASN A 53 -42.20 -9.63 12.02
C ASN A 53 -41.57 -9.26 13.37
N ALA A 54 -41.05 -8.03 13.46
CA ALA A 54 -41.22 -7.28 14.70
C ALA A 54 -42.64 -6.69 14.67
N ALA A 55 -43.58 -7.36 15.32
CA ALA A 55 -44.91 -6.82 15.60
C ALA A 55 -44.75 -5.54 16.43
N ALA A 56 -44.79 -4.41 15.74
CA ALA A 56 -44.87 -3.10 16.35
C ALA A 56 -46.24 -2.97 17.03
N VAL A 57 -46.22 -2.93 18.36
CA VAL A 57 -47.27 -2.27 19.13
C VAL A 57 -47.25 -0.80 18.71
N ALA A 58 -48.32 -0.37 18.05
CA ALA A 58 -48.47 0.97 17.52
C ALA A 58 -48.61 1.99 18.66
N ILE A 59 -47.53 2.74 18.92
CA ILE A 59 -47.60 4.01 19.65
C ILE A 59 -47.89 5.09 18.60
N PRO A 60 -48.95 5.90 18.74
CA PRO A 60 -49.25 6.97 17.81
C PRO A 60 -48.19 8.07 17.90
N GLU A 61 -47.42 8.26 16.82
CA GLU A 61 -46.52 9.40 16.68
C GLU A 61 -47.31 10.68 16.29
N PRO A 62 -46.98 11.85 16.88
CA PRO A 62 -47.64 13.11 16.58
C PRO A 62 -47.33 13.62 15.16
N PRO A 63 -48.24 14.42 14.57
CA PRO A 63 -48.15 14.93 13.21
C PRO A 63 -47.10 16.03 13.10
N GLY A 64 -45.91 15.65 12.64
CA GLY A 64 -44.83 16.56 12.27
C GLY A 64 -43.97 15.91 11.20
N ILE A 65 -44.40 16.06 9.95
CA ILE A 65 -43.86 15.39 8.75
C ILE A 65 -42.35 15.62 8.64
N ARG A 66 -41.57 14.63 9.10
CA ARG A 66 -40.14 14.46 8.81
C ARG A 66 -39.93 14.53 7.29
N LYS A 67 -39.16 15.52 6.82
CA LYS A 67 -38.75 15.68 5.42
C LYS A 67 -38.08 14.40 4.91
N ARG A 68 -38.88 13.55 4.26
CA ARG A 68 -38.51 12.19 3.84
C ARG A 68 -37.63 12.12 2.58
N ASN A 69 -36.95 13.21 2.20
CA ASN A 69 -36.12 13.31 1.00
C ASN A 69 -34.93 14.28 1.18
N GLN A 70 -34.46 14.54 2.40
CA GLN A 70 -33.20 15.25 2.55
C GLN A 70 -32.10 14.28 2.14
N LYS A 71 -31.52 14.51 0.95
CA LYS A 71 -30.38 13.73 0.45
C LYS A 71 -29.31 13.79 1.53
N CYS A 72 -29.00 12.62 2.05
CA CYS A 72 -28.02 12.48 3.10
C CYS A 72 -26.64 12.81 2.52
N HIS A 73 -25.91 13.68 3.20
CA HIS A 73 -24.70 14.27 2.66
C HIS A 73 -23.65 14.40 3.75
N SER A 74 -22.45 13.91 3.46
CA SER A 74 -21.29 14.03 4.31
C SER A 74 -20.21 14.79 3.55
N ASP A 75 -19.70 15.86 4.16
CA ASP A 75 -18.59 16.62 3.62
C ASP A 75 -17.31 15.79 3.85
N GLY A 76 -16.62 15.45 2.76
CA GLY A 76 -15.37 14.72 2.83
C GLY A 76 -14.16 15.64 2.90
N ASP A 77 -13.09 15.19 3.54
CA ASP A 77 -11.86 15.97 3.61
C ASP A 77 -11.14 16.01 2.25
N GLY A 78 -11.03 17.23 1.71
CA GLY A 78 -10.39 17.49 0.42
C GLY A 78 -8.88 17.27 0.44
N ASP A 79 -8.23 17.46 1.58
CA ASP A 79 -6.79 17.26 1.74
C ASP A 79 -6.41 15.77 1.90
N ILE A 80 -7.33 14.91 2.35
CA ILE A 80 -7.08 13.46 2.44
C ILE A 80 -7.39 12.74 1.12
N TYR A 81 -8.56 12.96 0.53
CA TYR A 81 -9.01 12.22 -0.67
C TYR A 81 -9.78 13.10 -1.68
N GLY A 82 -9.52 14.40 -1.66
CA GLY A 82 -9.98 15.31 -2.70
C GLY A 82 -9.54 14.89 -4.10
N LEU A 83 -10.21 15.40 -5.12
CA LEU A 83 -9.99 14.96 -6.50
C LEU A 83 -8.53 15.16 -6.95
N GLY A 84 -7.89 16.26 -6.53
CA GLY A 84 -6.47 16.51 -6.83
C GLY A 84 -5.53 15.48 -6.17
N VAL A 85 -5.80 15.09 -4.92
CA VAL A 85 -5.02 14.06 -4.21
C VAL A 85 -5.15 12.70 -4.90
N ARG A 86 -6.39 12.28 -5.21
CA ARG A 86 -6.65 10.99 -5.86
C ARG A 86 -5.96 10.87 -7.21
N ILE A 87 -6.16 11.86 -8.09
CA ILE A 87 -5.49 11.87 -9.41
C ILE A 87 -3.97 11.90 -9.25
N GLY A 88 -3.46 12.70 -8.32
CA GLY A 88 -2.03 12.77 -8.01
C GLY A 88 -1.45 11.40 -7.64
N LEU A 89 -2.07 10.69 -6.70
CA LEU A 89 -1.64 9.35 -6.28
C LEU A 89 -1.78 8.31 -7.38
N TYR A 90 -2.85 8.35 -8.18
CA TYR A 90 -3.02 7.45 -9.32
C TYR A 90 -1.92 7.64 -10.37
N LEU A 91 -1.54 8.89 -10.66
CA LEU A 91 -0.42 9.20 -11.56
C LEU A 91 0.92 8.74 -10.98
N GLN A 92 1.16 8.89 -9.68
CA GLN A 92 2.38 8.38 -9.03
C GLN A 92 2.47 6.86 -9.11
N TRP A 93 1.37 6.15 -8.86
CA TRP A 93 1.31 4.70 -9.03
C TRP A 93 1.62 4.30 -10.48
N ALA A 94 0.98 4.95 -11.46
CA ALA A 94 1.22 4.66 -12.86
C ALA A 94 2.67 4.95 -13.28
N ALA A 95 3.26 6.05 -12.79
CA ALA A 95 4.66 6.39 -12.99
C ALA A 95 5.60 5.32 -12.41
N GLY A 96 5.34 4.85 -11.18
CA GLY A 96 6.09 3.77 -10.55
C GLY A 96 6.01 2.47 -11.35
N PHE A 97 4.82 2.12 -11.83
CA PHE A 97 4.59 0.97 -12.70
C PHE A 97 5.38 1.07 -14.02
N ILE A 98 5.34 2.22 -14.70
CA ILE A 98 6.08 2.45 -15.95
C ILE A 98 7.59 2.35 -15.71
N LEU A 99 8.11 3.08 -14.72
CA LEU A 99 9.54 3.11 -14.41
C LEU A 99 10.07 1.75 -13.95
N ARG A 100 9.26 0.93 -13.29
CA ARG A 100 9.64 -0.44 -12.92
C ARG A 100 9.87 -1.34 -14.14
N ASN A 101 9.14 -1.09 -15.23
CA ASN A 101 9.21 -1.92 -16.44
C ASN A 101 10.15 -1.35 -17.51
N LEU A 102 10.32 -0.03 -17.56
CA LEU A 102 11.04 0.65 -18.65
C LEU A 102 12.18 1.58 -18.15
N GLY A 103 12.22 1.87 -16.85
CA GLY A 103 13.04 2.92 -16.28
C GLY A 103 14.33 2.44 -15.61
N SER A 104 15.12 3.41 -15.17
CA SER A 104 16.29 3.17 -14.31
C SER A 104 15.88 3.09 -12.84
N TRP A 105 16.60 2.28 -12.07
CA TRP A 105 16.36 2.12 -10.63
C TRP A 105 16.41 3.44 -9.85
N GLU A 106 17.30 4.34 -10.25
CA GLU A 106 17.41 5.67 -9.66
C GLU A 106 16.11 6.50 -9.80
N ARG A 107 15.47 6.46 -10.98
CA ARG A 107 14.21 7.16 -11.22
C ARG A 107 13.07 6.55 -10.40
N VAL A 108 13.01 5.22 -10.30
CA VAL A 108 12.06 4.52 -9.43
C VAL A 108 12.20 4.99 -7.98
N SER A 109 13.44 5.08 -7.48
CA SER A 109 13.73 5.54 -6.12
C SER A 109 13.25 6.97 -5.85
N ARG A 110 13.43 7.88 -6.82
CA ARG A 110 12.97 9.28 -6.73
C ARG A 110 11.44 9.38 -6.68
N VAL A 111 10.74 8.68 -7.57
CA VAL A 111 9.26 8.64 -7.57
C VAL A 111 8.73 8.03 -6.27
N ARG A 112 9.36 6.95 -5.77
CA ARG A 112 9.03 6.37 -4.48
C ARG A 112 9.21 7.35 -3.32
N THR A 113 10.28 8.14 -3.34
CA THR A 113 10.54 9.16 -2.31
C THR A 113 9.42 10.20 -2.30
N ALA A 114 9.03 10.71 -3.46
CA ALA A 114 7.93 11.66 -3.58
C ALA A 114 6.60 11.08 -3.08
N SER A 115 6.30 9.82 -3.45
CA SER A 115 5.11 9.11 -3.00
C SER A 115 5.09 8.87 -1.50
N ASN A 116 6.21 8.47 -0.91
CA ASN A 116 6.34 8.29 0.54
C ASN A 116 6.10 9.60 1.30
N ILE A 117 6.62 10.73 0.82
CA ILE A 117 6.42 12.04 1.46
C ILE A 117 4.93 12.39 1.44
N LEU A 118 4.28 12.26 0.29
CA LEU A 118 2.86 12.56 0.14
C LEU A 118 1.99 11.62 0.99
N CYS A 119 2.22 10.32 0.94
CA CYS A 119 1.47 9.34 1.74
C CYS A 119 1.65 9.58 3.24
N SER A 120 2.87 9.91 3.68
CA SER A 120 3.14 10.24 5.09
C SER A 120 2.40 11.49 5.53
N SER A 121 2.31 12.53 4.68
CA SER A 121 1.54 13.72 5.03
C SER A 121 0.04 13.43 5.16
N LEU A 122 -0.51 12.58 4.28
CA LEU A 122 -1.93 12.18 4.33
C LEU A 122 -2.25 11.43 5.62
N VAL A 123 -1.41 10.44 5.98
CA VAL A 123 -1.59 9.67 7.21
C VAL A 123 -1.42 10.54 8.46
N VAL A 124 -0.48 11.48 8.48
CA VAL A 124 -0.35 12.40 9.61
C VAL A 124 -1.58 13.28 9.75
N ALA A 125 -2.10 13.85 8.66
CA ALA A 125 -3.31 14.66 8.66
C ALA A 125 -4.52 13.86 9.19
N GLU A 126 -4.72 12.66 8.66
CA GLU A 126 -5.79 11.76 9.07
C GLU A 126 -5.68 11.34 10.55
N VAL A 127 -4.48 11.01 11.04
CA VAL A 127 -4.27 10.67 12.46
C VAL A 127 -4.63 11.86 13.35
N ILE A 128 -4.29 13.09 12.94
CA ILE A 128 -4.69 14.30 13.66
C ILE A 128 -6.22 14.41 13.69
N GLU A 129 -6.90 14.22 12.56
CA GLU A 129 -8.36 14.31 12.45
C GLU A 129 -9.11 13.22 13.23
N ILE A 130 -8.59 11.99 13.25
CA ILE A 130 -9.13 10.90 14.06
C ILE A 130 -8.97 11.22 15.54
N VAL A 131 -7.83 11.77 15.95
CA VAL A 131 -7.57 12.12 17.36
C VAL A 131 -8.40 13.33 17.81
N SER A 132 -8.68 14.30 16.91
CA SER A 132 -9.59 15.41 17.20
C SER A 132 -11.07 15.05 17.12
N GLY A 133 -11.40 13.84 16.63
CA GLY A 133 -12.79 13.39 16.46
C GLY A 133 -13.52 14.13 15.34
N THR A 134 -12.78 14.66 14.36
CA THR A 134 -13.33 15.36 13.20
C THR A 134 -13.38 14.49 11.95
N ALA A 135 -12.58 13.41 11.90
CA ALA A 135 -12.60 12.44 10.81
C ALA A 135 -13.91 11.63 10.80
N LEU A 136 -14.37 11.24 9.61
CA LEU A 136 -15.36 10.17 9.42
C LEU A 136 -14.69 8.80 9.55
N SER A 137 -15.45 7.75 9.88
CA SER A 137 -14.90 6.39 9.92
C SER A 137 -14.42 5.93 8.53
N ILE A 138 -15.10 6.37 7.47
CA ILE A 138 -14.72 6.03 6.09
C ILE A 138 -13.38 6.64 5.65
N ASP A 139 -12.94 7.74 6.27
CA ASP A 139 -11.70 8.46 5.90
C ASP A 139 -10.47 7.57 6.08
N TYR A 140 -10.46 6.77 7.15
CA TYR A 140 -9.39 5.78 7.39
C TYR A 140 -9.30 4.77 6.26
N LEU A 141 -10.44 4.24 5.81
CA LEU A 141 -10.44 3.23 4.77
C LEU A 141 -10.02 3.84 3.42
N LEU A 142 -10.47 5.04 3.10
CA LEU A 142 -10.05 5.78 1.91
C LEU A 142 -8.55 6.02 1.90
N SER A 143 -7.99 6.53 2.99
CA SER A 143 -6.56 6.77 3.15
C SER A 143 -5.74 5.47 3.08
N TYR A 144 -6.21 4.40 3.71
CA TYR A 144 -5.60 3.07 3.61
C TYR A 144 -5.52 2.57 2.18
N TYR A 145 -6.61 2.68 1.41
CA TYR A 145 -6.59 2.26 0.01
C TYR A 145 -5.68 3.13 -0.85
N LEU A 146 -5.71 4.45 -0.64
CA LEU A 146 -4.91 5.41 -1.40
C LEU A 146 -3.41 5.34 -1.11
N THR A 147 -3.00 4.99 0.12
CA THR A 147 -1.59 5.02 0.53
C THR A 147 -0.95 3.63 0.63
N ILE A 148 -1.68 2.62 1.12
CA ILE A 148 -1.15 1.26 1.32
C ILE A 148 -1.55 0.37 0.15
N ALA A 149 -2.84 0.20 -0.09
CA ALA A 149 -3.32 -0.77 -1.07
C ALA A 149 -2.97 -0.38 -2.51
N LEU A 150 -2.84 0.92 -2.81
CA LEU A 150 -2.42 1.39 -4.13
C LEU A 150 -0.92 1.12 -4.37
N PHE A 151 -0.09 1.24 -3.34
CA PHE A 151 1.38 1.17 -3.46
C PHE A 151 1.99 -0.11 -2.87
N TYR A 152 1.20 -1.11 -2.44
CA TYR A 152 1.74 -2.35 -1.86
C TYR A 152 2.67 -3.10 -2.82
N ALA A 153 2.42 -3.07 -4.13
CA ALA A 153 3.26 -3.71 -5.13
C ALA A 153 4.69 -3.11 -5.15
N GLU A 154 4.83 -1.84 -4.75
CA GLU A 154 6.12 -1.19 -4.63
C GLU A 154 6.96 -1.76 -3.48
N SER A 155 6.31 -2.32 -2.46
CA SER A 155 6.95 -2.85 -1.25
C SER A 155 7.75 -4.15 -1.46
N TYR A 156 7.46 -4.89 -2.55
CA TYR A 156 8.07 -6.20 -2.84
C TYR A 156 9.43 -6.11 -3.54
N ASN A 157 9.62 -5.06 -4.34
CA ASN A 157 10.81 -4.72 -5.13
C ASN A 157 11.74 -5.86 -5.60
N LEU A 158 11.15 -6.94 -6.13
CA LEU A 158 11.91 -8.06 -6.67
C LEU A 158 12.13 -7.84 -8.18
N VAL A 159 13.37 -7.61 -8.60
CA VAL A 159 13.72 -7.36 -10.01
C VAL A 159 14.33 -8.61 -10.63
N TYR A 160 13.88 -8.90 -11.86
CA TYR A 160 14.42 -9.95 -12.71
C TYR A 160 15.63 -9.42 -13.47
N GLU A 161 16.80 -10.01 -13.25
CA GLU A 161 17.97 -9.72 -14.09
C GLU A 161 18.49 -10.97 -14.78
N ARG A 162 18.75 -10.80 -16.08
CA ARG A 162 19.53 -11.76 -16.88
C ARG A 162 20.96 -11.23 -16.95
N PRO A 163 21.92 -11.80 -16.20
CA PRO A 163 23.32 -11.38 -16.30
C PRO A 163 23.86 -11.67 -17.70
N ASP A 164 24.57 -10.72 -18.31
CA ASP A 164 25.05 -10.73 -19.72
C ASP A 164 25.78 -12.00 -20.19
N GLN A 165 26.25 -12.82 -19.25
CA GLN A 165 27.13 -13.96 -19.54
C GLN A 165 26.62 -15.29 -18.96
N LYS A 166 25.47 -15.30 -18.27
CA LYS A 166 24.92 -16.54 -17.70
C LYS A 166 23.44 -16.66 -17.99
N ASP A 167 23.12 -17.83 -18.49
CA ASP A 167 21.80 -18.35 -18.79
C ASP A 167 20.87 -18.55 -17.58
N THR A 168 21.32 -18.14 -16.40
CA THR A 168 20.59 -18.26 -15.13
C THR A 168 19.90 -16.94 -14.82
N LEU A 169 18.57 -16.96 -14.70
CA LEU A 169 17.80 -15.85 -14.15
C LEU A 169 18.14 -15.68 -12.66
N VAL A 170 18.52 -14.46 -12.26
CA VAL A 170 18.80 -14.16 -10.85
C VAL A 170 17.83 -13.09 -10.38
N TYR A 171 17.08 -13.43 -9.33
CA TYR A 171 16.30 -12.46 -8.57
C TYR A 171 17.23 -11.61 -7.72
N LYS A 172 17.23 -10.30 -7.97
CA LYS A 172 17.97 -9.33 -7.18
C LYS A 172 17.00 -8.41 -6.45
N LEU A 173 17.28 -8.26 -5.15
CA LEU A 173 16.65 -7.27 -4.32
C LEU A 173 17.48 -5.99 -4.38
N TYR A 174 16.82 -4.88 -4.69
CA TYR A 174 17.42 -3.55 -4.71
C TYR A 174 16.91 -2.75 -3.51
N PRO A 175 17.37 -3.04 -2.27
CA PRO A 175 17.01 -2.21 -1.14
C PRO A 175 17.59 -0.80 -1.35
N ASP A 176 16.72 0.19 -1.21
CA ASP A 176 17.07 1.59 -1.06
C ASP A 176 16.38 2.14 0.20
N LEU A 177 16.83 3.31 0.69
CA LEU A 177 16.23 3.92 1.88
C LEU A 177 14.74 4.23 1.69
N PRO A 178 14.28 4.75 0.54
CA PRO A 178 12.85 4.94 0.30
C PRO A 178 12.02 3.66 0.45
N LEU A 179 12.49 2.51 -0.02
CA LEU A 179 11.79 1.24 0.14
C LEU A 179 11.77 0.75 1.59
N VAL A 180 12.87 0.92 2.32
CA VAL A 180 12.94 0.59 3.75
C VAL A 180 11.96 1.45 4.53
N PHE A 181 11.96 2.76 4.28
CA PHE A 181 11.01 3.70 4.88
C PHE A 181 9.57 3.33 4.53
N GLN A 182 9.27 3.05 3.26
CA GLN A 182 7.93 2.67 2.81
C GLN A 182 7.42 1.43 3.55
N ASN A 183 8.24 0.38 3.69
CA ASN A 183 7.83 -0.83 4.42
C ASN A 183 7.62 -0.58 5.91
N LEU A 184 8.47 0.25 6.54
CA LEU A 184 8.28 0.65 7.94
C LEU A 184 6.97 1.44 8.11
N TYR A 185 6.73 2.40 7.21
CA TYR A 185 5.52 3.20 7.16
C TYR A 185 4.27 2.32 6.97
N PHE A 186 4.28 1.40 6.01
CA PHE A 186 3.18 0.45 5.79
C PHE A 186 2.93 -0.42 7.02
N ALA A 187 3.98 -0.93 7.66
CA ALA A 187 3.86 -1.70 8.89
C ALA A 187 3.24 -0.87 10.02
N ALA A 188 3.71 0.37 10.22
CA ALA A 188 3.21 1.25 11.28
C ALA A 188 1.73 1.61 11.07
N TYR A 189 1.35 2.01 9.86
CA TYR A 189 -0.01 2.46 9.58
C TYR A 189 -1.03 1.30 9.52
N THR A 190 -0.63 0.13 9.04
CA THR A 190 -1.48 -1.08 9.14
C THR A 190 -1.65 -1.55 10.58
N LEU A 191 -0.60 -1.48 11.43
CA LEU A 191 -0.73 -1.76 12.86
C LEU A 191 -1.58 -0.71 13.59
N PHE A 192 -1.49 0.57 13.19
CA PHE A 192 -2.42 1.60 13.65
C PHE A 192 -3.87 1.23 13.32
N GLY A 193 -4.12 0.60 12.18
CA GLY A 193 -5.41 0.01 11.81
C GLY A 193 -5.99 -0.94 12.85
N VAL A 194 -5.16 -1.72 13.55
CA VAL A 194 -5.63 -2.60 14.63
C VAL A 194 -6.28 -1.78 15.75
N TRP A 195 -5.61 -0.70 16.17
CA TRP A 195 -6.18 0.21 17.16
C TRP A 195 -7.42 0.93 16.62
N PHE A 196 -7.38 1.40 15.36
CA PHE A 196 -8.50 2.09 14.73
C PHE A 196 -9.75 1.21 14.77
N TRP A 197 -9.68 -0.02 14.27
CA TRP A 197 -10.85 -0.90 14.23
C TRP A 197 -11.35 -1.31 15.62
N ILE A 198 -10.46 -1.54 16.60
CA ILE A 198 -10.88 -1.99 17.94
C ILE A 198 -11.47 -0.84 18.77
N SER A 199 -10.89 0.36 18.68
CA SER A 199 -11.20 1.47 19.59
C SER A 199 -11.34 2.82 18.90
N GLY A 200 -10.57 3.07 17.83
CA GLY A 200 -10.53 4.36 17.15
C GLY A 200 -11.82 4.69 16.38
N ILE A 201 -12.51 3.68 15.84
CA ILE A 201 -13.76 3.85 15.07
C ILE A 201 -14.86 4.52 15.90
N HIS A 202 -14.86 4.33 17.22
CA HIS A 202 -15.82 4.98 18.12
C HIS A 202 -15.46 6.44 18.46
N ARG A 203 -14.32 6.94 17.97
CA ARG A 203 -13.88 8.33 18.16
C ARG A 203 -14.15 9.20 16.95
N THR A 204 -14.55 8.62 15.82
CA THR A 204 -14.84 9.37 14.60
C THR A 204 -16.19 10.07 14.70
N MET A 205 -16.36 11.12 13.91
CA MET A 205 -17.63 11.80 13.76
C MET A 205 -18.70 10.84 13.21
N GLU A 206 -19.89 10.84 13.80
CA GLU A 206 -21.03 10.11 13.26
C GLU A 206 -21.44 10.72 11.91
N ALA A 207 -21.40 9.92 10.85
CA ALA A 207 -21.89 10.36 9.56
C ALA A 207 -23.41 10.60 9.59
N SER A 208 -23.88 11.51 8.75
CA SER A 208 -25.32 11.75 8.60
C SER A 208 -26.05 10.53 8.01
N CYS A 209 -25.31 9.61 7.37
CA CYS A 209 -25.80 8.43 6.66
C CYS A 209 -25.15 7.15 7.21
N PRO A 210 -25.79 5.97 7.02
CA PRO A 210 -25.13 4.70 7.24
C PRO A 210 -23.88 4.58 6.36
N GLU A 211 -22.71 4.48 7.00
CA GLU A 211 -21.42 4.37 6.30
C GLU A 211 -21.26 2.97 5.70
N GLN A 212 -20.85 2.91 4.44
CA GLN A 212 -20.60 1.67 3.71
C GLN A 212 -19.17 1.59 3.21
N ALA A 213 -18.49 0.51 3.55
CA ALA A 213 -17.21 0.17 2.95
C ALA A 213 -17.42 -0.53 1.60
N ALA A 214 -16.43 -0.48 0.71
CA ALA A 214 -16.46 -1.18 -0.57
C ALA A 214 -15.09 -1.74 -0.95
N ILE A 215 -15.03 -3.03 -1.32
CA ILE A 215 -13.80 -3.68 -1.82
C ILE A 215 -13.99 -4.31 -3.21
N VAL A 216 -15.24 -4.64 -3.53
CA VAL A 216 -15.83 -4.98 -4.86
C VAL A 216 -17.36 -4.92 -4.68
N PHE A 217 -17.82 -5.26 -3.48
CA PHE A 217 -19.19 -5.17 -3.00
C PHE A 217 -19.25 -4.20 -1.83
N THR A 218 -20.44 -3.68 -1.54
CA THR A 218 -20.67 -2.79 -0.42
C THR A 218 -21.15 -3.55 0.80
N PHE A 219 -20.75 -3.11 1.98
CA PHE A 219 -21.17 -3.66 3.26
C PHE A 219 -21.16 -2.55 4.32
N ASP A 220 -21.90 -2.78 5.41
CA ASP A 220 -21.98 -1.84 6.53
C ASP A 220 -20.62 -1.76 7.23
N LEU A 221 -20.08 -0.55 7.35
CA LEU A 221 -18.77 -0.29 7.96
C LEU A 221 -18.78 -0.62 9.46
N HIS A 222 -19.95 -0.52 10.11
CA HIS A 222 -20.12 -0.73 11.55
C HIS A 222 -20.55 -2.17 11.89
N ASP A 223 -20.56 -3.09 10.93
CA ASP A 223 -20.79 -4.52 11.22
C ASP A 223 -19.65 -5.06 12.11
N SER A 224 -20.01 -5.58 13.28
CA SER A 224 -19.04 -6.13 14.24
C SER A 224 -18.16 -7.24 13.65
N ARG A 225 -18.68 -8.06 12.73
CA ARG A 225 -17.89 -9.09 12.04
C ARG A 225 -16.85 -8.46 11.14
N TRP A 226 -17.22 -7.39 10.44
CA TRP A 226 -16.30 -6.63 9.61
C TRP A 226 -15.21 -5.99 10.47
N ILE A 227 -15.56 -5.30 11.55
CA ILE A 227 -14.60 -4.65 12.45
C ILE A 227 -13.52 -5.64 12.94
N HIS A 228 -13.93 -6.81 13.44
CA HIS A 228 -12.99 -7.84 13.89
C HIS A 228 -12.13 -8.38 12.74
N ALA A 229 -12.72 -8.60 11.56
CA ALA A 229 -11.98 -9.05 10.38
C ALA A 229 -10.95 -8.01 9.92
N ALA A 230 -11.35 -6.74 9.86
CA ALA A 230 -10.48 -5.64 9.48
C ALA A 230 -9.32 -5.47 10.46
N ALA A 231 -9.57 -5.56 11.77
CA ALA A 231 -8.52 -5.56 12.80
C ALA A 231 -7.54 -6.72 12.61
N ALA A 232 -8.03 -7.94 12.34
CA ALA A 232 -7.18 -9.10 12.10
C ALA A 232 -6.35 -8.95 10.81
N ILE A 233 -6.95 -8.45 9.73
CA ILE A 233 -6.26 -8.17 8.46
C ILE A 233 -5.18 -7.11 8.67
N SER A 234 -5.50 -6.02 9.36
CA SER A 234 -4.56 -4.97 9.76
C SER A 234 -3.36 -5.54 10.51
N LEU A 235 -3.58 -6.41 11.51
CA LEU A 235 -2.49 -7.05 12.26
C LEU A 235 -1.61 -7.94 11.37
N LEU A 236 -2.23 -8.80 10.55
CA LEU A 236 -1.50 -9.71 9.67
C LEU A 236 -0.69 -8.95 8.61
N SER A 237 -1.28 -7.92 8.00
CA SER A 237 -0.59 -7.05 7.05
C SER A 237 0.57 -6.29 7.70
N GLY A 238 0.40 -5.78 8.93
CA GLY A 238 1.46 -5.10 9.66
C GLY A 238 2.65 -5.99 9.98
N LEU A 239 2.39 -7.23 10.41
CA LEU A 239 3.44 -8.22 10.62
C LEU A 239 4.17 -8.58 9.32
N LEU A 240 3.44 -8.67 8.20
CA LEU A 240 4.02 -8.93 6.88
C LEU A 240 4.93 -7.78 6.42
N PHE A 241 4.46 -6.53 6.49
CA PHE A 241 5.26 -5.37 6.10
C PHE A 241 6.46 -5.18 7.03
N PHE A 242 6.32 -5.50 8.33
CA PHE A 242 7.45 -5.50 9.25
C PHE A 242 8.51 -6.55 8.87
N LEU A 243 8.09 -7.73 8.41
CA LEU A 243 9.00 -8.74 7.87
C LEU A 243 9.73 -8.22 6.62
N PHE A 244 9.04 -7.58 5.68
CA PHE A 244 9.70 -6.96 4.52
C PHE A 244 10.67 -5.87 4.91
N PHE A 245 10.29 -5.01 5.85
CA PHE A 245 11.17 -4.01 6.43
C PHE A 245 12.45 -4.65 6.98
N ALA A 246 12.34 -5.70 7.79
CA ALA A 246 13.50 -6.40 8.36
C ALA A 246 14.41 -7.01 7.29
N ILE A 247 13.84 -7.65 6.26
CA ILE A 247 14.59 -8.22 5.14
C ILE A 247 15.33 -7.12 4.36
N HIS A 248 14.64 -6.04 3.99
CA HIS A 248 15.25 -4.94 3.25
C HIS A 248 16.31 -4.20 4.05
N LEU A 249 16.07 -3.98 5.35
CA LEU A 249 17.04 -3.34 6.25
C LEU A 249 18.30 -4.20 6.40
N GLN A 250 18.14 -5.51 6.54
CA GLN A 250 19.27 -6.44 6.63
C GLN A 250 20.09 -6.46 5.34
N GLU A 251 19.44 -6.52 4.18
CA GLU A 251 20.12 -6.47 2.87
C GLU A 251 20.83 -5.13 2.66
N LEU A 252 20.22 -4.01 3.06
CA LEU A 252 20.85 -2.70 3.01
C LEU A 252 22.08 -2.62 3.93
N ALA A 253 21.99 -3.15 5.14
CA ALA A 253 23.11 -3.21 6.08
C ALA A 253 24.26 -4.11 5.57
N HIS A 254 23.94 -5.24 4.92
CA HIS A 254 24.92 -6.17 4.37
C HIS A 254 25.68 -5.65 3.15
N LYS A 255 25.03 -4.86 2.28
CA LYS A 255 25.72 -4.18 1.18
C LYS A 255 26.78 -3.19 1.66
N GLY A 256 26.81 -2.93 2.97
CA GLY A 256 27.52 -1.83 3.57
C GLY A 256 26.75 -0.58 3.21
N LEU A 257 26.37 0.20 4.22
CA LEU A 257 26.18 1.62 4.01
C LEU A 257 27.55 2.16 3.56
N VAL A 258 27.88 2.04 2.28
CA VAL A 258 28.92 2.83 1.61
C VAL A 258 28.37 4.25 1.50
N HIS A 259 27.90 4.79 2.62
CA HIS A 259 27.37 6.11 2.78
C HIS A 259 28.45 6.94 3.44
N LYS A 260 29.48 7.21 2.63
CA LYS A 260 30.33 8.37 2.85
C LYS A 260 29.61 9.67 2.44
N HIS A 261 28.42 9.60 1.81
CA HIS A 261 27.72 10.74 1.21
C HIS A 261 26.29 11.04 1.74
N ILE A 262 25.69 10.23 2.64
CA ILE A 262 24.33 10.55 3.19
C ILE A 262 24.35 11.52 4.37
N LEU A 263 25.52 11.93 4.84
CA LEU A 263 25.65 13.10 5.73
C LEU A 263 26.01 14.38 4.97
N GLU A 264 26.10 14.35 3.64
CA GLU A 264 26.19 15.55 2.78
C GLU A 264 24.86 16.09 2.17
N PRO A 265 23.63 15.57 2.41
CA PRO A 265 22.43 16.05 1.71
C PRO A 265 21.87 17.37 2.27
N LEU A 266 22.62 18.11 3.08
CA LEU A 266 22.33 19.51 3.42
C LEU A 266 23.16 20.50 2.60
N VAL A 267 24.06 20.01 1.75
CA VAL A 267 24.93 20.82 0.90
C VAL A 267 24.96 20.19 -0.49
N TRP A 268 23.92 20.41 -1.32
CA TRP A 268 24.09 20.61 -2.76
C TRP A 268 22.77 21.01 -3.44
N LEU A 269 22.62 22.32 -3.56
CA LEU A 269 21.97 23.02 -4.68
C LEU A 269 22.95 23.20 -5.87
N ASP A 270 24.18 22.71 -5.76
CA ASP A 270 25.08 22.53 -6.89
C ASP A 270 24.76 21.13 -7.46
N GLY A 271 24.96 20.75 -8.71
CA GLY A 271 25.76 21.35 -9.76
C GLY A 271 26.66 20.30 -10.41
N ILE A 272 26.09 19.30 -11.12
CA ILE A 272 26.76 18.62 -12.24
C ILE A 272 28.18 18.05 -11.92
N SER A 273 28.31 16.76 -11.58
CA SER A 273 29.54 16.00 -11.93
C SER A 273 29.45 14.50 -11.62
N GLY A 274 29.92 13.69 -12.57
CA GLY A 274 30.87 12.61 -12.25
C GLY A 274 30.31 11.23 -11.93
N SER A 275 30.11 10.44 -13.00
CA SER A 275 30.09 8.97 -13.01
C SER A 275 30.94 8.32 -11.92
N THR A 276 30.30 7.53 -11.04
CA THR A 276 31.00 6.57 -10.18
C THR A 276 30.54 5.15 -10.50
N ASP A 277 31.51 4.35 -10.93
CA ASP A 277 31.37 2.97 -11.36
C ASP A 277 31.27 2.06 -10.12
N HIS A 278 30.11 1.45 -9.91
CA HIS A 278 29.82 0.66 -8.71
C HIS A 278 30.13 -0.83 -8.90
N MET A 279 31.16 -1.30 -8.19
CA MET A 279 31.59 -2.69 -8.12
C MET A 279 30.50 -3.60 -7.48
N HIS A 280 29.76 -4.35 -8.32
CA HIS A 280 28.74 -5.30 -7.89
C HIS A 280 29.31 -6.67 -7.50
N ARG A 281 29.23 -7.01 -6.22
CA ARG A 281 29.53 -8.36 -5.71
C ARG A 281 28.39 -9.33 -6.08
N ARG A 282 28.60 -10.17 -7.09
CA ARG A 282 27.65 -11.23 -7.50
C ARG A 282 27.79 -12.45 -6.56
N ILE A 283 26.70 -12.92 -5.96
CA ILE A 283 26.63 -14.23 -5.31
C ILE A 283 26.12 -15.21 -6.37
N PRO A 284 26.94 -16.15 -6.87
CA PRO A 284 26.46 -17.17 -7.79
C PRO A 284 25.57 -18.15 -7.02
N ILE A 285 24.34 -18.30 -7.48
CA ILE A 285 23.46 -19.39 -7.09
C ILE A 285 23.36 -20.27 -8.33
N ASP A 286 24.06 -21.40 -8.32
CA ASP A 286 24.04 -22.35 -9.41
C ASP A 286 22.74 -23.16 -9.33
N PHE A 287 21.70 -22.69 -10.01
CA PHE A 287 20.54 -23.51 -10.37
C PHE A 287 20.92 -24.33 -11.61
N ILE A 288 21.47 -25.51 -11.38
CA ILE A 288 21.70 -26.52 -12.43
C ILE A 288 20.35 -27.17 -12.72
N GLY A 289 19.61 -26.64 -13.68
CA GLY A 289 18.33 -27.18 -14.15
C GLY A 289 18.17 -26.94 -15.64
N ASN A 290 17.97 -28.02 -16.40
CA ASN A 290 17.86 -28.04 -17.86
C ASN A 290 16.93 -26.94 -18.41
N LYS A 291 17.45 -26.20 -19.38
CA LYS A 291 16.92 -24.91 -19.84
C LYS A 291 15.77 -25.00 -20.87
N GLU A 292 15.46 -26.20 -21.36
CA GLU A 292 14.52 -26.38 -22.49
C GLU A 292 13.06 -26.64 -22.11
N HIS A 293 12.75 -26.87 -20.84
CA HIS A 293 11.36 -27.01 -20.39
C HIS A 293 11.07 -26.08 -19.21
N ARG A 294 11.16 -24.77 -19.44
CA ARG A 294 10.29 -23.87 -18.66
C ARG A 294 8.87 -24.22 -19.09
N SER A 295 8.23 -25.08 -18.32
CA SER A 295 6.87 -25.53 -18.62
C SER A 295 6.00 -24.31 -18.87
N LEU A 296 5.12 -24.37 -19.87
CA LEU A 296 4.12 -23.34 -20.13
C LEU A 296 3.41 -22.92 -18.83
N ALA A 297 3.20 -23.88 -17.91
CA ALA A 297 2.63 -23.64 -16.59
C ALA A 297 3.43 -22.63 -15.74
N THR A 298 4.77 -22.67 -15.74
CA THR A 298 5.59 -21.71 -15.00
C THR A 298 5.48 -20.30 -15.59
N ALA A 299 5.47 -20.18 -16.91
CA ALA A 299 5.31 -18.88 -17.57
C ALA A 299 3.92 -18.27 -17.31
N VAL A 300 2.87 -19.10 -17.37
CA VAL A 300 1.50 -18.70 -17.03
C VAL A 300 1.41 -18.27 -15.56
N PHE A 301 2.05 -19.01 -14.64
CA PHE A 301 2.08 -18.66 -13.23
C PHE A 301 2.80 -17.34 -12.97
N ASP A 302 4.00 -17.13 -13.55
CA ASP A 302 4.77 -15.90 -13.41
C ASP A 302 3.97 -14.69 -13.95
N CYS A 303 3.31 -14.86 -15.11
CA CYS A 303 2.45 -13.83 -15.71
C CYS A 303 1.24 -13.52 -14.84
N PHE A 304 0.52 -14.55 -14.38
CA PHE A 304 -0.63 -14.40 -13.49
C PHE A 304 -0.23 -13.69 -12.20
N HIS A 305 0.83 -14.14 -11.53
CA HIS A 305 1.33 -13.54 -10.30
C HIS A 305 1.69 -12.06 -10.49
N TYR A 306 2.40 -11.75 -11.59
CA TYR A 306 2.73 -10.38 -11.94
C TYR A 306 1.48 -9.52 -12.13
N THR A 307 0.52 -9.98 -12.93
CA THR A 307 -0.75 -9.26 -13.17
C THR A 307 -1.56 -9.08 -11.89
N MET A 308 -1.57 -10.07 -11.01
CA MET A 308 -2.27 -10.00 -9.73
C MET A 308 -1.66 -8.92 -8.83
N ILE A 309 -0.33 -8.91 -8.70
CA ILE A 309 0.36 -7.99 -7.80
C ILE A 309 0.37 -6.56 -8.35
N TYR A 310 0.83 -6.38 -9.58
CA TYR A 310 1.15 -5.06 -10.10
C TYR A 310 -0.02 -4.33 -10.74
N LEU A 311 -1.07 -5.05 -11.16
CA LEU A 311 -2.20 -4.45 -11.87
C LEU A 311 -3.51 -4.64 -11.09
N THR A 312 -3.83 -5.87 -10.69
CA THR A 312 -5.14 -6.18 -10.10
C THR A 312 -5.32 -5.52 -8.74
N GLY A 313 -4.32 -5.62 -7.85
CA GLY A 313 -4.41 -4.97 -6.53
C GLY A 313 -4.63 -3.46 -6.58
N PRO A 314 -3.80 -2.69 -7.32
CA PRO A 314 -4.01 -1.25 -7.50
C PRO A 314 -5.35 -0.87 -8.13
N LEU A 315 -5.82 -1.64 -9.14
CA LEU A 315 -7.13 -1.41 -9.73
C LEU A 315 -8.28 -1.67 -8.74
N ILE A 316 -8.16 -2.71 -7.90
CA ILE A 316 -9.10 -2.95 -6.80
C ILE A 316 -9.08 -1.75 -5.85
N ALA A 317 -7.91 -1.21 -5.51
CA ALA A 317 -7.82 -0.05 -4.63
C ALA A 317 -8.52 1.19 -5.21
N ILE A 318 -8.24 1.54 -6.46
CA ILE A 318 -8.88 2.67 -7.16
C ILE A 318 -10.39 2.48 -7.19
N THR A 319 -10.87 1.33 -7.66
CA THR A 319 -12.31 1.05 -7.75
C THR A 319 -13.01 1.05 -6.38
N SER A 320 -12.32 0.60 -5.34
CA SER A 320 -12.81 0.64 -3.95
C SER A 320 -12.98 2.07 -3.47
N VAL A 321 -11.98 2.94 -3.68
CA VAL A 321 -12.02 4.37 -3.32
C VAL A 321 -13.19 5.08 -4.01
N GLU A 322 -13.28 4.96 -5.34
CA GLU A 322 -14.34 5.62 -6.12
C GLU A 322 -15.74 5.14 -5.70
N ARG A 323 -15.87 3.85 -5.40
CA ARG A 323 -17.13 3.28 -4.94
C ARG A 323 -17.51 3.73 -3.53
N MET A 324 -16.57 3.81 -2.61
CA MET A 324 -16.82 4.31 -1.25
C MET A 324 -17.25 5.78 -1.29
N ILE A 325 -16.61 6.63 -2.11
CA ILE A 325 -17.02 8.03 -2.29
C ILE A 325 -18.45 8.11 -2.83
N SER A 326 -18.76 7.33 -3.87
CA SER A 326 -20.09 7.34 -4.50
C SER A 326 -21.20 6.85 -3.57
N VAL A 327 -20.98 5.72 -2.88
CA VAL A 327 -22.02 5.06 -2.07
C VAL A 327 -22.32 5.84 -0.79
N ASN A 328 -21.31 6.50 -0.21
CA ASN A 328 -21.46 7.34 0.98
C ASN A 328 -21.89 8.78 0.65
N ASN A 329 -22.11 9.11 -0.63
CA ASN A 329 -22.45 10.47 -1.09
C ASN A 329 -21.48 11.54 -0.55
N LEU A 330 -20.17 11.23 -0.52
CA LEU A 330 -19.14 12.16 -0.07
C LEU A 330 -18.98 13.26 -1.12
N VAL A 331 -19.12 14.52 -0.73
CA VAL A 331 -18.71 15.64 -1.59
C VAL A 331 -17.28 15.94 -1.24
N THR A 332 -16.43 15.72 -2.23
CA THR A 332 -15.06 16.20 -2.22
C THR A 332 -15.00 17.51 -2.98
N PRO A 333 -14.21 18.49 -2.54
CA PRO A 333 -13.97 19.68 -3.32
C PRO A 333 -13.31 19.35 -4.67
N GLY A 334 -13.39 20.30 -5.60
CA GLY A 334 -12.76 20.18 -6.93
C GLY A 334 -11.23 20.13 -6.85
N ILE A 335 -10.59 19.91 -8.01
CA ILE A 335 -9.14 19.66 -8.16
C ILE A 335 -8.23 20.65 -7.43
N SER A 336 -8.66 21.91 -7.30
CA SER A 336 -7.92 23.00 -6.66
C SER A 336 -8.59 23.52 -5.39
N GLY A 337 -9.37 22.68 -4.70
CA GLY A 337 -10.10 23.09 -3.50
C GLY A 337 -9.21 23.43 -2.30
N SER A 338 -7.98 22.94 -2.30
CA SER A 338 -6.99 23.18 -1.26
C SER A 338 -5.56 23.15 -1.82
N SER A 339 -4.61 23.68 -1.06
CA SER A 339 -3.18 23.61 -1.43
C SER A 339 -2.67 22.17 -1.44
N GLY A 340 -3.13 21.31 -0.53
CA GLY A 340 -2.78 19.89 -0.48
C GLY A 340 -3.13 19.16 -1.77
N GLN A 341 -4.33 19.40 -2.32
CA GLN A 341 -4.76 18.82 -3.59
C GLN A 341 -3.90 19.25 -4.78
N VAL A 342 -3.55 20.54 -4.85
CA VAL A 342 -2.71 21.08 -5.93
C VAL A 342 -1.30 20.50 -5.86
N ILE A 343 -0.72 20.42 -4.65
CA ILE A 343 0.60 19.82 -4.42
C ILE A 343 0.58 18.35 -4.82
N ALA A 344 -0.39 17.57 -4.36
CA ALA A 344 -0.50 16.15 -4.66
C ALA A 344 -0.62 15.89 -6.17
N LEU A 345 -1.49 16.64 -6.85
CA LEU A 345 -1.65 16.56 -8.30
C LEU A 345 -0.35 16.92 -9.03
N PHE A 346 0.28 18.03 -8.64
CA PHE A 346 1.54 18.47 -9.24
C PHE A 346 2.64 17.40 -9.07
N THR A 347 2.80 16.84 -7.87
CA THR A 347 3.75 15.74 -7.61
C THR A 347 3.45 14.52 -8.48
N GLY A 348 2.17 14.18 -8.70
CA GLY A 348 1.77 13.13 -9.62
C GLY A 348 2.13 13.40 -11.08
N CYS A 349 1.85 14.60 -11.57
CA CYS A 349 2.23 15.03 -12.93
C CYS A 349 3.75 15.00 -13.14
N VAL A 350 4.53 15.51 -12.18
CA VAL A 350 6.00 15.46 -12.24
C VAL A 350 6.50 14.01 -12.26
N SER A 351 5.93 13.14 -11.42
CA SER A 351 6.30 11.73 -11.38
C SER A 351 6.03 11.04 -12.71
N MET A 352 4.87 11.30 -13.33
CA MET A 352 4.53 10.78 -14.66
C MET A 352 5.47 11.33 -15.75
N GLY A 353 5.82 12.62 -15.68
CA GLY A 353 6.77 13.24 -16.60
C GLY A 353 8.20 12.68 -16.48
N LEU A 354 8.60 12.15 -15.32
CA LEU A 354 9.87 11.42 -15.16
C LEU A 354 9.83 9.99 -15.71
N ALA A 355 8.62 9.43 -15.85
CA ALA A 355 8.40 8.05 -16.29
C ALA A 355 8.35 7.91 -17.81
N ILE A 356 7.83 8.93 -18.51
CA ILE A 356 7.85 9.09 -19.96
C ILE A 356 9.24 9.57 -20.39
#